data_AF-A0A8D2QJG7-F1
#
_entry.id   AF-A0A8D2QJG7-F1
#
_cell.length_a   1.000
_cell.length_b   1.000
_cell.length_c   1.000
_cell.angle_alpha   90.00
_cell.angle_beta   90.00
_cell.angle_gamma   90.00
#
_symmetry.space_group_name_H-M   'P 1'
#
loop_
_entity.id
_entity.type
_entity.pdbx_description
1 polymer ?
#
loop_
_entity_poly.entity_id
_entity_poly.type
_entity_poly.pdbx_seq_one_letter_code
_entity_poly.pdbx_strand_id
1 'polypeptide(L)'
;MKEEEGGRRKIHTTLVVADESMVKFHGDDLQHYLLTLMATAARLYKHPSIRNPIQISVVKFLLIGQDDKGPKVTSNAALTLRNFCAWQKKWNKVSDKHPEYWDTAILFTKQDLCGATTCDTLGMADVGTMCDPKRSCSVIEDDGLPSAFTTAHELGHVFNMPHDNVKACEEVFGRLKTNHMMSPTLIQIDRANPWSACSAAIITDFLDSGHGDCLLDQPAKPIPLPEDLPGTSYSLNQQCELAFGVGSKPCPYMQYCAKLWCTGKARGQIVCQTRHFPWADGTACGDGRFCLKGACVERHNVIQGGHGTWGYSLVECSDPVPANGGSYCEGIRVKYRSCNLEPCTASFREEQCEAFNGYSHSTNRLTASVSWVPKYSGVSPRDKCKLICRANGTGYFYVLAPKVVDGTPCSPDSTSVCVQGKCIKAGCDGKLGSKKKFDKCSVCGGDNKSCKKVSGLFTKPMHGYNFVVVIPAGASNIDIRQRGYKGLVSDDNYLALKNAQGKYLLNGHFIVSAVERDLMVKGSVLRYSGTGTAVESLQAFKPIQEPLTLEVLSVGKMTPPRVRYSFYLPKETSQSFWVKLCSYWDQQKGILGVRHRFWVGRRCHLSK
;
A
#
# COMPACT_ATOMS: atom_id res chain seq x y z
N MET A 1 -20.31 -4.78 5.03
CA MET A 1 -19.52 -4.12 3.98
C MET A 1 -18.62 -3.14 4.70
N LYS A 2 -17.31 -3.43 4.82
CA LYS A 2 -16.35 -2.36 5.08
C LYS A 2 -16.18 -1.64 3.75
N GLU A 3 -16.27 -0.32 3.76
CA GLU A 3 -16.00 0.54 2.61
C GLU A 3 -14.64 0.18 2.00
N GLU A 4 -14.60 -0.05 0.69
CA GLU A 4 -13.34 -0.15 -0.02
C GLU A 4 -12.70 1.23 -0.12
N GLU A 5 -11.41 1.31 0.21
CA GLU A 5 -10.62 2.55 0.23
C GLU A 5 -10.30 3.11 -1.17
N GLY A 6 -10.59 2.38 -2.25
CA GLY A 6 -10.36 2.84 -3.64
C GLY A 6 -11.26 4.01 -4.04
N GLY A 7 -12.37 4.21 -3.34
CA GLY A 7 -13.36 5.25 -3.61
C GLY A 7 -13.19 6.56 -2.84
N ARG A 8 -12.33 6.59 -1.82
CA ARG A 8 -12.13 7.78 -0.98
C ARG A 8 -11.29 8.81 -1.72
N ARG A 9 -11.65 10.08 -1.56
CA ARG A 9 -10.84 11.21 -2.03
C ARG A 9 -9.41 11.03 -1.53
N LYS A 10 -8.45 11.03 -2.44
CA LYS A 10 -7.02 10.96 -2.13
C LYS A 10 -6.53 12.39 -2.05
N ILE A 11 -6.12 12.81 -0.87
CA ILE A 11 -5.61 14.16 -0.64
C ILE A 11 -4.12 14.00 -0.40
N HIS A 12 -3.31 14.61 -1.26
CA HIS A 12 -1.89 14.69 -0.98
C HIS A 12 -1.51 16.10 -0.57
N THR A 13 -0.71 16.14 0.50
CA THR A 13 -0.20 17.34 1.11
C THR A 13 1.15 17.68 0.49
N THR A 14 1.30 18.90 -0.03
CA THR A 14 2.46 19.31 -0.79
C THR A 14 3.20 20.46 -0.10
N LEU A 15 4.51 20.28 0.06
CA LEU A 15 5.45 21.38 0.27
C LEU A 15 5.83 21.98 -1.09
N VAL A 16 5.65 23.29 -1.25
CA VAL A 16 6.12 24.03 -2.42
C VAL A 16 7.34 24.85 -2.04
N VAL A 17 8.44 24.68 -2.77
CA VAL A 17 9.71 25.36 -2.52
C VAL A 17 10.12 26.14 -3.76
N ALA A 18 10.55 27.38 -3.57
CA ALA A 18 11.13 28.21 -4.62
C ALA A 18 12.57 28.56 -4.24
N ASP A 19 13.50 28.38 -5.18
CA ASP A 19 14.89 28.77 -4.95
C ASP A 19 15.13 30.27 -5.15
N GLU A 20 16.36 30.71 -4.90
CA GLU A 20 16.77 32.11 -5.02
C GLU A 20 16.55 32.68 -6.44
N SER A 21 16.68 31.84 -7.47
CA SER A 21 16.50 32.26 -8.86
C SER A 21 15.05 32.63 -9.16
N MET A 22 14.10 31.89 -8.57
CA MET A 22 12.67 32.22 -8.62
C MET A 22 12.35 33.53 -7.91
N VAL A 23 12.93 33.74 -6.73
CA VAL A 23 12.75 34.98 -5.94
C VAL A 23 13.24 36.18 -6.73
N LYS A 24 14.43 36.08 -7.35
CA LYS A 24 14.98 37.16 -8.18
C LYS A 24 14.14 37.49 -9.41
N PHE A 25 13.54 36.48 -10.04
CA PHE A 25 12.79 36.67 -11.29
C PHE A 25 11.38 37.21 -11.04
N HIS A 26 10.63 36.61 -10.11
CA HIS A 26 9.22 36.92 -9.89
C HIS A 26 8.98 38.01 -8.84
N GLY A 27 9.96 38.28 -7.96
CA GLY A 27 9.83 39.28 -6.90
C GLY A 27 8.63 39.00 -5.99
N ASP A 28 7.86 40.04 -5.68
CA ASP A 28 6.73 39.98 -4.76
C ASP A 28 5.57 39.10 -5.26
N ASP A 29 5.44 38.86 -6.58
CA ASP A 29 4.37 38.03 -7.15
C ASP A 29 4.65 36.52 -7.03
N LEU A 30 5.85 36.10 -6.63
CA LEU A 30 6.28 34.70 -6.67
C LEU A 30 5.31 33.74 -5.96
N GLN A 31 4.78 34.15 -4.79
CA GLN A 31 3.86 33.31 -4.05
C GLN A 31 2.52 33.15 -4.80
N HIS A 32 1.96 34.24 -5.34
CA HIS A 32 0.72 34.18 -6.10
C HIS A 32 0.90 33.37 -7.39
N TYR A 33 2.04 33.56 -8.06
CA TYR A 33 2.43 32.81 -9.25
C TYR A 33 2.48 31.29 -9.01
N LEU A 34 3.25 30.84 -8.00
CA LEU A 34 3.36 29.41 -7.70
C LEU A 34 2.04 28.80 -7.23
N LEU A 35 1.24 29.52 -6.44
CA LEU A 35 -0.10 29.04 -6.07
C LEU A 35 -1.03 28.94 -7.29
N THR A 36 -0.87 29.80 -8.28
CA THR A 36 -1.61 29.72 -9.55
C THR A 36 -1.19 28.51 -10.38
N LEU A 37 0.11 28.18 -10.44
CA LEU A 37 0.59 26.94 -11.07
C LEU A 37 0.01 25.70 -10.37
N MET A 38 0.08 25.67 -9.04
CA MET A 38 -0.46 24.57 -8.23
C MET A 38 -1.97 24.43 -8.38
N ALA A 39 -2.72 25.54 -8.46
CA ALA A 39 -4.17 25.52 -8.71
C ALA A 39 -4.48 24.93 -10.10
N THR A 40 -3.68 25.24 -11.11
CA THR A 40 -3.83 24.70 -12.46
C THR A 40 -3.52 23.20 -12.49
N ALA A 41 -2.42 22.76 -11.87
CA ALA A 41 -2.09 21.34 -11.70
C ALA A 41 -3.21 20.61 -10.94
N ALA A 42 -3.74 21.20 -9.87
CA ALA A 42 -4.86 20.64 -9.11
C ALA A 42 -6.13 20.46 -9.96
N ARG A 43 -6.43 21.39 -10.87
CA ARG A 43 -7.55 21.27 -11.82
C ARG A 43 -7.31 20.13 -12.82
N LEU A 44 -6.08 19.91 -13.29
CA LEU A 44 -5.74 18.78 -14.17
C LEU A 44 -5.98 17.43 -13.46
N TYR A 45 -5.61 17.30 -12.19
CA TYR A 45 -5.88 16.09 -11.39
C TYR A 45 -7.34 15.90 -10.99
N LYS A 46 -8.17 16.94 -11.11
CA LYS A 46 -9.64 16.83 -10.99
C LYS A 46 -10.32 16.43 -12.30
N HIS A 47 -9.60 16.42 -13.42
CA HIS A 47 -10.19 16.12 -14.73
C HIS A 47 -10.66 14.65 -14.81
N PRO A 48 -11.88 14.35 -15.31
CA PRO A 48 -12.44 13.00 -15.27
C PRO A 48 -11.63 11.94 -16.02
N SER A 49 -10.81 12.33 -17.00
CA SER A 49 -9.94 11.41 -17.73
C SER A 49 -8.92 10.68 -16.85
N ILE A 50 -8.57 11.20 -15.65
CA ILE A 50 -7.68 10.50 -14.69
C ILE A 50 -8.39 9.35 -13.96
N ARG A 51 -9.73 9.33 -14.02
CA ARG A 51 -10.62 8.34 -13.39
C ARG A 51 -10.49 8.19 -11.88
N ASN A 52 -9.77 9.08 -11.19
CA ASN A 52 -9.47 9.02 -9.75
C ASN A 52 -9.78 10.34 -9.03
N PRO A 53 -10.27 10.31 -7.78
CA PRO A 53 -10.67 11.52 -7.06
C PRO A 53 -9.46 12.07 -6.30
N ILE A 54 -8.57 12.75 -7.02
CA ILE A 54 -7.30 13.25 -6.48
C ILE A 54 -7.42 14.73 -6.17
N GLN A 55 -7.03 15.12 -4.96
CA GLN A 55 -6.99 16.49 -4.50
C GLN A 55 -5.56 16.87 -4.08
N ILE A 56 -5.03 17.90 -4.72
CA ILE A 56 -3.76 18.52 -4.35
C ILE A 56 -4.04 19.57 -3.28
N SER A 57 -3.32 19.51 -2.15
CA SER A 57 -3.40 20.50 -1.08
C SER A 57 -2.01 21.01 -0.74
N VAL A 58 -1.78 22.32 -0.85
CA VAL A 58 -0.51 22.91 -0.40
C VAL A 58 -0.60 23.12 1.11
N VAL A 59 0.33 22.57 1.88
CA VAL A 59 0.35 22.70 3.35
C VAL A 59 1.44 23.63 3.85
N LYS A 60 2.48 23.82 3.03
CA LYS A 60 3.60 24.69 3.35
C LYS A 60 4.21 25.26 2.08
N PHE A 61 4.61 26.52 2.18
CA PHE A 61 5.31 27.26 1.14
C PHE A 61 6.63 27.77 1.74
N LEU A 62 7.74 27.60 1.02
CA LEU A 62 9.06 28.00 1.48
C LEU A 62 9.83 28.69 0.36
N LEU A 63 10.30 29.90 0.64
CA LEU A 63 11.20 30.67 -0.21
C LEU A 63 12.61 30.50 0.34
N ILE A 64 13.56 30.11 -0.50
CA ILE A 64 14.98 30.01 -0.13
C ILE A 64 15.63 31.34 -0.52
N GLY A 65 15.97 32.14 0.49
CA GLY A 65 16.73 33.36 0.31
C GLY A 65 18.23 33.11 0.09
N GLN A 66 18.95 34.20 -0.18
CA GLN A 66 20.39 34.20 -0.48
C GLN A 66 21.26 33.71 0.71
N ASP A 67 20.77 33.88 1.95
CA ASP A 67 21.44 33.45 3.20
C ASP A 67 20.96 32.09 3.73
N ASP A 68 19.95 31.48 3.10
CA ASP A 68 19.36 30.23 3.57
C ASP A 68 20.12 29.00 3.07
N LYS A 69 20.33 28.01 3.95
CA LYS A 69 20.89 26.70 3.58
C LYS A 69 19.86 25.83 2.85
N GLY A 70 19.52 26.22 1.62
CA GLY A 70 18.68 25.45 0.69
C GLY A 70 19.38 24.21 0.10
N PRO A 71 18.67 23.39 -0.68
CA PRO A 71 19.27 22.34 -1.50
C PRO A 71 20.18 22.96 -2.57
N LYS A 72 21.26 22.26 -2.92
CA LYS A 72 22.12 22.67 -4.03
C LYS A 72 21.43 22.37 -5.38
N VAL A 73 21.09 23.43 -6.10
CA VAL A 73 20.54 23.39 -7.46
C VAL A 73 21.68 23.51 -8.48
N THR A 74 21.70 22.63 -9.47
CA THR A 74 22.65 22.66 -10.60
C THR A 74 21.91 22.36 -11.90
N SER A 75 22.57 22.58 -13.05
CA SER A 75 22.03 22.19 -14.36
C SER A 75 21.88 20.68 -14.56
N ASN A 76 22.35 19.84 -13.63
CA ASN A 76 22.13 18.40 -13.72
C ASN A 76 20.83 18.05 -12.98
N ALA A 77 19.76 17.76 -13.72
CA ALA A 77 18.44 17.53 -13.17
C ALA A 77 18.42 16.39 -12.12
N ALA A 78 19.13 15.29 -12.39
CA ALA A 78 19.19 14.14 -11.49
C ALA A 78 19.93 14.46 -10.18
N LEU A 79 21.00 15.24 -10.25
CA LEU A 79 21.73 15.70 -9.07
C LEU A 79 20.88 16.67 -8.24
N THR A 80 20.20 17.61 -8.89
CA THR A 80 19.29 18.57 -8.26
C THR A 80 18.14 17.85 -7.55
N LEU A 81 17.49 16.88 -8.21
CA LEU A 81 16.46 16.04 -7.60
C LEU A 81 17.00 15.34 -6.35
N ARG A 82 18.14 14.64 -6.45
CA ARG A 82 18.74 13.93 -5.31
C ARG A 82 19.02 14.87 -4.13
N ASN A 83 19.58 16.04 -4.39
CA ASN A 83 19.89 17.03 -3.36
C ASN A 83 18.61 17.57 -2.70
N PHE A 84 17.58 17.87 -3.49
CA PHE A 84 16.30 18.35 -2.99
C PHE A 84 15.56 17.30 -2.17
N CYS A 85 15.51 16.05 -2.64
CA CYS A 85 14.92 14.92 -1.93
C CYS A 85 15.57 14.69 -0.55
N ALA A 86 16.90 14.74 -0.50
CA ALA A 86 17.64 14.63 0.76
C ALA A 86 17.36 15.81 1.70
N TRP A 87 17.27 17.02 1.15
CA TRP A 87 16.98 18.23 1.91
C TRP A 87 15.55 18.22 2.47
N GLN A 88 14.52 17.99 1.64
CA GLN A 88 13.13 18.03 2.09
C GLN A 88 12.86 16.98 3.18
N LYS A 89 13.46 15.79 3.05
CA LYS A 89 13.34 14.69 4.03
C LYS A 89 13.80 15.13 5.42
N LYS A 90 14.85 15.95 5.49
CA LYS A 90 15.42 16.46 6.75
C LYS A 90 14.47 17.44 7.44
N TRP A 91 13.68 18.19 6.68
CA TRP A 91 12.74 19.18 7.17
C TRP A 91 11.34 18.63 7.43
N ASN A 92 10.99 17.51 6.80
CA ASN A 92 9.69 16.88 6.98
C ASN A 92 9.55 16.25 8.37
N LYS A 93 8.32 16.15 8.85
CA LYS A 93 7.99 15.59 10.16
C LYS A 93 7.98 14.07 10.09
N VAL A 94 8.17 13.42 11.25
CA VAL A 94 8.27 11.95 11.33
C VAL A 94 6.90 11.28 11.14
N SER A 95 5.81 11.96 11.50
CA SER A 95 4.44 11.43 11.41
C SER A 95 3.58 12.32 10.52
N ASP A 96 2.83 11.65 9.66
CA ASP A 96 1.68 12.13 8.87
C ASP A 96 0.62 12.90 9.69
N LYS A 97 0.45 12.54 10.96
CA LYS A 97 -0.47 13.25 11.88
C LYS A 97 -0.05 14.68 12.24
N HIS A 98 1.18 15.07 11.92
CA HIS A 98 1.65 16.41 12.26
C HIS A 98 1.09 17.45 11.25
N PRO A 99 0.56 18.61 11.69
CA PRO A 99 -0.06 19.59 10.78
C PRO A 99 0.84 20.12 9.65
N GLU A 100 2.14 20.19 9.91
CA GLU A 100 3.16 20.58 8.91
C GLU A 100 3.81 19.40 8.17
N TYR A 101 3.26 18.18 8.27
CA TYR A 101 3.73 17.06 7.45
C TYR A 101 3.31 17.26 5.99
N TRP A 102 4.15 16.81 5.05
CA TRP A 102 3.80 16.73 3.64
C TRP A 102 4.10 15.34 3.06
N ASP A 103 3.21 14.86 2.18
CA ASP A 103 3.39 13.61 1.43
C ASP A 103 4.43 13.75 0.35
N THR A 104 4.45 14.90 -0.33
CA THR A 104 5.35 15.19 -1.46
C THR A 104 5.87 16.62 -1.42
N ALA A 105 7.02 16.86 -2.05
CA ALA A 105 7.65 18.18 -2.12
C ALA A 105 8.02 18.55 -3.56
N ILE A 106 7.83 19.81 -3.94
CA ILE A 106 8.12 20.30 -5.29
C ILE A 106 9.05 21.51 -5.19
N LEU A 107 10.17 21.46 -5.91
CA LEU A 107 11.10 22.58 -6.05
C LEU A 107 10.91 23.24 -7.41
N PHE A 108 10.71 24.55 -7.42
CA PHE A 108 10.73 25.39 -8.61
C PHE A 108 12.04 26.17 -8.72
N THR A 109 12.60 26.24 -9.93
CA THR A 109 13.85 26.95 -10.23
C THR A 109 13.82 27.58 -11.63
N LYS A 110 14.50 28.72 -11.83
CA LYS A 110 14.82 29.29 -13.15
C LYS A 110 16.10 28.71 -13.75
N GLN A 111 16.78 27.80 -13.04
CA GLN A 111 17.95 27.11 -13.57
C GLN A 111 17.53 26.17 -14.71
N ASP A 112 18.18 26.30 -15.86
CA ASP A 112 18.08 25.37 -16.99
C ASP A 112 18.53 23.96 -16.53
N LEU A 113 17.57 23.03 -16.52
CA LEU A 113 17.74 21.65 -16.08
C LEU A 113 18.05 20.75 -17.29
N CYS A 114 19.20 20.12 -17.24
CA CYS A 114 19.66 19.20 -18.27
C CYS A 114 19.58 17.75 -17.81
N GLY A 115 19.14 16.89 -18.73
CA GLY A 115 19.28 15.45 -18.64
C GLY A 115 20.71 15.00 -18.95
N ALA A 116 20.88 13.70 -19.20
CA ALA A 116 22.20 13.14 -19.51
C ALA A 116 22.75 13.60 -20.88
N THR A 117 21.88 13.90 -21.84
CA THR A 117 22.23 14.15 -23.25
C THR A 117 21.74 15.48 -23.80
N THR A 118 20.62 16.02 -23.29
CA THR A 118 20.04 17.30 -23.76
C THR A 118 19.57 18.16 -22.59
N CYS A 119 19.36 19.45 -22.86
CA CYS A 119 18.79 20.42 -21.92
C CYS A 119 17.33 20.76 -22.26
N ASP A 120 16.58 19.80 -22.82
CA ASP A 120 15.15 19.96 -23.07
C ASP A 120 14.30 19.52 -21.85
N THR A 121 14.94 19.25 -20.71
CA THR A 121 14.31 18.62 -19.53
C THR A 121 13.67 19.67 -18.65
N LEU A 122 12.35 19.81 -18.71
CA LEU A 122 11.63 20.81 -17.92
C LEU A 122 11.37 20.38 -16.46
N GLY A 123 11.58 19.11 -16.13
CA GLY A 123 11.33 18.58 -14.79
C GLY A 123 11.89 17.19 -14.58
N MET A 124 11.96 16.76 -13.32
CA MET A 124 12.35 15.39 -12.98
C MET A 124 11.75 14.94 -11.64
N ALA A 125 11.34 13.68 -11.58
CA ALA A 125 10.88 12.99 -10.37
C ALA A 125 11.20 11.49 -10.42
N ASP A 126 11.23 10.83 -9.26
CA ASP A 126 11.28 9.37 -9.19
C ASP A 126 9.87 8.77 -9.43
N VAL A 127 9.84 7.57 -10.01
CA VAL A 127 8.58 6.88 -10.33
C VAL A 127 8.06 6.08 -9.12
N GLY A 128 6.79 6.29 -8.78
CA GLY A 128 6.05 5.50 -7.78
C GLY A 128 6.48 5.72 -6.34
N THR A 129 6.95 6.93 -6.03
CA THR A 129 7.56 7.28 -4.75
C THR A 129 6.65 8.11 -3.84
N MET A 130 5.36 8.29 -4.17
CA MET A 130 4.44 9.16 -3.41
C MET A 130 4.48 8.96 -1.89
N CYS A 131 4.44 7.71 -1.41
CA CYS A 131 4.52 7.40 0.02
C CYS A 131 5.92 6.94 0.48
N ASP A 132 6.98 7.23 -0.30
CA ASP A 132 8.37 7.07 0.10
C ASP A 132 8.93 8.42 0.55
N PRO A 133 8.98 8.72 1.86
CA PRO A 133 9.33 10.06 2.29
C PRO A 133 10.78 10.46 1.97
N LYS A 134 11.66 9.54 1.53
CA LYS A 134 13.01 9.87 1.04
C LYS A 134 13.04 10.30 -0.43
N ARG A 135 12.03 9.92 -1.21
CA ARG A 135 12.02 10.04 -2.69
C ARG A 135 10.73 10.65 -3.26
N SER A 136 9.76 11.01 -2.42
CA SER A 136 8.55 11.75 -2.81
C SER A 136 8.87 13.24 -3.03
N CYS A 137 9.43 13.53 -4.20
CA CYS A 137 9.94 14.85 -4.56
C CYS A 137 9.98 15.03 -6.08
N SER A 138 9.80 16.26 -6.52
CA SER A 138 9.93 16.67 -7.92
C SER A 138 10.69 17.98 -8.02
N VAL A 139 11.42 18.17 -9.12
CA VAL A 139 12.07 19.44 -9.47
C VAL A 139 11.51 19.92 -10.80
N ILE A 140 11.17 21.21 -10.87
CA ILE A 140 10.49 21.84 -11.99
C ILE A 140 11.29 23.06 -12.42
N GLU A 141 11.65 23.10 -13.69
CA GLU A 141 12.11 24.30 -14.36
C GLU A 141 10.91 25.22 -14.64
N ASP A 142 11.05 26.46 -14.21
CA ASP A 142 10.04 27.49 -14.42
C ASP A 142 10.16 28.11 -15.82
N ASP A 143 9.18 27.79 -16.63
CA ASP A 143 9.05 28.10 -18.05
C ASP A 143 7.85 29.04 -18.31
N GLY A 144 7.35 29.69 -17.25
CA GLY A 144 6.12 30.47 -17.24
C GLY A 144 4.90 29.63 -16.82
N LEU A 145 3.69 30.13 -17.07
CA LEU A 145 2.45 29.40 -16.75
C LEU A 145 2.38 27.93 -17.24
N PRO A 146 3.03 27.54 -18.36
CA PRO A 146 3.13 26.14 -18.75
C PRO A 146 3.77 25.20 -17.71
N SER A 147 4.57 25.70 -16.77
CA SER A 147 5.15 24.89 -15.69
C SER A 147 4.11 24.21 -14.81
N ALA A 148 2.84 24.65 -14.84
CA ALA A 148 1.73 23.89 -14.24
C ALA A 148 1.53 22.49 -14.88
N PHE A 149 1.76 22.36 -16.18
CA PHE A 149 1.66 21.08 -16.91
C PHE A 149 2.85 20.19 -16.58
N THR A 150 4.07 20.76 -16.53
CA THR A 150 5.26 20.07 -16.05
C THR A 150 5.08 19.59 -14.61
N THR A 151 4.53 20.44 -13.73
CA THR A 151 4.20 20.07 -12.35
C THR A 151 3.24 18.89 -12.30
N ALA A 152 2.20 18.90 -13.15
CA ALA A 152 1.25 17.80 -13.21
C ALA A 152 1.89 16.50 -13.74
N HIS A 153 2.76 16.60 -14.74
CA HIS A 153 3.53 15.50 -15.30
C HIS A 153 4.47 14.85 -14.27
N GLU A 154 5.29 15.64 -13.57
CA GLU A 154 6.22 15.10 -12.58
C GLU A 154 5.50 14.48 -11.38
N LEU A 155 4.38 15.06 -10.95
CA LEU A 155 3.51 14.40 -9.97
C LEU A 155 2.98 13.06 -10.50
N GLY A 156 2.77 12.94 -11.82
CA GLY A 156 2.33 11.71 -12.46
C GLY A 156 3.36 10.59 -12.27
N HIS A 157 4.65 10.91 -12.45
CA HIS A 157 5.76 10.00 -12.13
C HIS A 157 5.74 9.61 -10.65
N VAL A 158 5.58 10.56 -9.73
CA VAL A 158 5.47 10.26 -8.29
C VAL A 158 4.29 9.31 -7.99
N PHE A 159 3.20 9.42 -8.75
CA PHE A 159 2.03 8.52 -8.76
C PHE A 159 2.22 7.22 -9.56
N ASN A 160 3.45 6.88 -9.92
CA ASN A 160 3.85 5.67 -10.64
C ASN A 160 3.49 5.64 -12.13
N MET A 161 3.04 6.75 -12.73
CA MET A 161 2.75 6.79 -14.16
C MET A 161 4.06 6.89 -14.96
N PRO A 162 4.40 5.92 -15.83
CA PRO A 162 5.46 6.09 -16.80
C PRO A 162 5.01 6.99 -17.96
N HIS A 163 5.93 7.29 -18.87
CA HIS A 163 5.55 7.94 -20.12
C HIS A 163 4.61 7.07 -20.95
N ASP A 164 3.68 7.70 -21.67
CA ASP A 164 2.64 7.01 -22.44
C ASP A 164 3.20 6.16 -23.61
N ASN A 165 4.44 6.39 -24.03
CA ASN A 165 5.10 5.68 -25.13
C ASN A 165 5.91 4.44 -24.69
N VAL A 166 5.88 4.06 -23.41
CA VAL A 166 6.54 2.82 -22.97
C VAL A 166 5.81 1.59 -23.53
N LYS A 167 6.58 0.53 -23.85
CA LYS A 167 6.02 -0.72 -24.42
C LYS A 167 4.84 -1.29 -23.63
N ALA A 168 4.92 -1.25 -22.29
CA ALA A 168 3.85 -1.76 -21.44
C ALA A 168 2.51 -1.03 -21.67
N CYS A 169 2.52 0.27 -21.96
CA CYS A 169 1.32 1.02 -22.32
C CYS A 169 0.85 0.65 -23.73
N GLU A 170 1.77 0.57 -24.70
CA GLU A 170 1.44 0.27 -26.10
C GLU A 170 0.88 -1.15 -26.27
N GLU A 171 1.40 -2.13 -25.56
CA GLU A 171 0.95 -3.54 -25.62
C GLU A 171 -0.48 -3.73 -25.09
N VAL A 172 -0.89 -2.95 -24.09
CA VAL A 172 -2.20 -3.08 -23.43
C VAL A 172 -3.25 -2.14 -24.03
N PHE A 173 -2.88 -0.90 -24.34
CA PHE A 173 -3.81 0.15 -24.76
C PHE A 173 -3.67 0.54 -26.23
N GLY A 174 -2.68 -0.03 -26.94
CA GLY A 174 -2.34 0.35 -28.30
C GLY A 174 -1.59 1.67 -28.38
N ARG A 175 -1.21 2.05 -29.60
CA ARG A 175 -0.52 3.32 -29.87
C ARG A 175 -1.50 4.49 -29.79
N LEU A 176 -1.22 5.43 -28.90
CA LEU A 176 -2.02 6.65 -28.75
C LEU A 176 -1.90 7.55 -29.99
N LYS A 177 -3.02 8.16 -30.39
CA LYS A 177 -3.11 9.06 -31.55
C LYS A 177 -2.81 10.52 -31.23
N THR A 178 -2.91 10.88 -29.95
CA THR A 178 -2.79 12.24 -29.41
C THR A 178 -1.84 12.24 -28.23
N ASN A 179 -1.22 13.39 -27.94
CA ASN A 179 -0.37 13.56 -26.78
C ASN A 179 -1.25 13.81 -25.54
N HIS A 180 -0.91 13.15 -24.43
CA HIS A 180 -1.54 13.35 -23.13
C HIS A 180 -0.49 13.87 -22.12
N MET A 181 -0.87 14.04 -20.86
CA MET A 181 -0.04 14.65 -19.82
C MET A 181 1.27 13.91 -19.65
N MET A 182 1.26 12.58 -19.73
CA MET A 182 2.44 11.72 -19.58
C MET A 182 3.17 11.46 -20.90
N SER A 183 2.93 12.27 -21.94
CA SER A 183 3.78 12.30 -23.13
C SER A 183 5.20 12.73 -22.74
N PRO A 184 6.26 12.12 -23.31
CA PRO A 184 7.65 12.55 -23.08
C PRO A 184 7.94 13.96 -23.61
N THR A 185 7.04 14.51 -24.45
CA THR A 185 7.07 15.90 -24.90
C THR A 185 5.76 16.59 -24.52
N LEU A 186 5.86 17.76 -23.88
CA LEU A 186 4.69 18.55 -23.44
C LEU A 186 4.07 19.41 -24.55
N ILE A 187 4.08 18.93 -25.79
CA ILE A 187 3.59 19.66 -26.96
C ILE A 187 2.21 19.13 -27.35
N GLN A 188 1.24 20.03 -27.59
CA GLN A 188 -0.10 19.69 -28.10
C GLN A 188 -0.87 18.64 -27.26
N ILE A 189 -0.82 18.79 -25.94
CA ILE A 189 -1.59 17.95 -25.01
C ILE A 189 -3.10 18.08 -25.31
N ASP A 190 -3.80 16.96 -25.44
CA ASP A 190 -5.26 16.91 -25.55
C ASP A 190 -5.91 17.54 -24.30
N ARG A 191 -6.50 18.72 -24.44
CA ARG A 191 -7.15 19.45 -23.33
C ARG A 191 -8.54 18.92 -23.01
N ALA A 192 -9.15 18.16 -23.91
CA ALA A 192 -10.42 17.49 -23.65
C ALA A 192 -10.20 16.22 -22.84
N ASN A 193 -9.10 15.51 -23.08
CA ASN A 193 -8.70 14.32 -22.32
C ASN A 193 -7.20 14.37 -21.95
N PRO A 194 -6.83 15.20 -20.95
CA PRO A 194 -5.43 15.41 -20.58
C PRO A 194 -4.73 14.15 -20.10
N TRP A 195 -5.44 13.13 -19.60
CA TRP A 195 -4.84 11.89 -19.13
C TRP A 195 -5.18 10.73 -20.07
N SER A 196 -4.19 9.91 -20.41
CA SER A 196 -4.39 8.75 -21.26
C SER A 196 -5.09 7.62 -20.49
N ALA A 197 -5.64 6.65 -21.23
CA ALA A 197 -6.16 5.43 -20.62
C ALA A 197 -5.07 4.64 -19.86
N CYS A 198 -3.82 4.68 -20.33
CA CYS A 198 -2.70 4.04 -19.65
C CYS A 198 -2.41 4.74 -18.31
N SER A 199 -2.29 6.08 -18.32
CA SER A 199 -2.04 6.87 -17.11
C SER A 199 -3.13 6.61 -16.05
N ALA A 200 -4.40 6.63 -16.47
CA ALA A 200 -5.54 6.39 -15.60
C ALA A 200 -5.56 4.97 -15.01
N ALA A 201 -5.21 3.94 -15.81
CA ALA A 201 -5.14 2.57 -15.33
C ALA A 201 -4.00 2.37 -14.31
N ILE A 202 -2.82 2.95 -14.58
CA ILE A 202 -1.65 2.79 -13.73
C ILE A 202 -1.83 3.46 -12.38
N ILE A 203 -2.36 4.68 -12.33
CA ILE A 203 -2.64 5.32 -11.03
C ILE A 203 -3.75 4.59 -10.27
N THR A 204 -4.75 4.03 -10.96
CA THR A 204 -5.79 3.22 -10.32
C THR A 204 -5.16 2.00 -9.64
N ASP A 205 -4.31 1.24 -10.34
CA ASP A 205 -3.60 0.09 -9.76
C ASP A 205 -2.68 0.49 -8.60
N PHE A 206 -1.98 1.63 -8.71
CA PHE A 206 -1.15 2.17 -7.63
C PHE A 206 -1.96 2.47 -6.35
N LEU A 207 -3.09 3.16 -6.50
CA LEU A 207 -3.98 3.53 -5.38
C LEU A 207 -4.69 2.30 -4.80
N ASP A 208 -5.21 1.41 -5.66
CA ASP A 208 -5.95 0.23 -5.26
C ASP A 208 -5.05 -0.82 -4.61
N SER A 209 -3.77 -0.91 -5.01
CA SER A 209 -2.76 -1.76 -4.37
C SER A 209 -2.28 -1.23 -3.02
N GLY A 210 -2.70 -0.02 -2.63
CA GLY A 210 -2.36 0.60 -1.33
C GLY A 210 -1.00 1.29 -1.29
N HIS A 211 -0.38 1.53 -2.45
CA HIS A 211 0.86 2.30 -2.53
C HIS A 211 0.64 3.79 -2.28
N GLY A 212 -0.60 4.27 -2.35
CA GLY A 212 -1.02 5.64 -2.01
C GLY A 212 -1.71 5.78 -0.64
N ASP A 213 -1.49 4.88 0.32
CA ASP A 213 -2.18 4.89 1.62
C ASP A 213 -1.88 6.15 2.47
N CYS A 214 -0.76 6.83 2.24
CA CYS A 214 -0.44 8.11 2.90
C CYS A 214 -1.36 9.26 2.45
N LEU A 215 -2.20 9.07 1.43
CA LEU A 215 -3.07 10.11 0.88
C LEU A 215 -4.50 10.06 1.44
N LEU A 216 -4.72 9.26 2.48
CA LEU A 216 -6.04 8.95 3.01
C LEU A 216 -6.48 9.91 4.12
N ASP A 217 -5.54 10.61 4.75
CA ASP A 217 -5.80 11.61 5.77
C ASP A 217 -6.09 12.99 5.19
N GLN A 218 -6.71 13.84 6.01
CA GLN A 218 -7.04 15.21 5.63
C GLN A 218 -5.96 16.16 6.17
N PRO A 219 -5.50 17.15 5.36
CA PRO A 219 -4.60 18.17 5.83
C PRO A 219 -5.23 19.00 6.95
N ALA A 220 -4.50 19.19 8.04
CA ALA A 220 -5.00 19.97 9.18
C ALA A 220 -5.16 21.46 8.86
N LYS A 221 -4.26 22.04 8.04
CA LYS A 221 -4.26 23.47 7.71
C LYS A 221 -3.72 23.73 6.30
N PRO A 222 -4.52 23.49 5.24
CA PRO A 222 -4.09 23.77 3.88
C PRO A 222 -4.06 25.28 3.60
N ILE A 223 -3.11 25.69 2.75
CA ILE A 223 -3.07 27.01 2.13
C ILE A 223 -4.10 27.01 0.98
N PRO A 224 -5.03 27.97 0.94
CA PRO A 224 -6.03 28.04 -0.12
C PRO A 224 -5.38 28.32 -1.48
N LEU A 225 -5.79 27.54 -2.49
CA LEU A 225 -5.39 27.76 -3.88
C LEU A 225 -6.35 28.76 -4.55
N PRO A 226 -5.85 29.65 -5.44
CA PRO A 226 -6.69 30.58 -6.18
C PRO A 226 -7.80 29.88 -6.98
N GLU A 227 -9.04 30.33 -6.81
CA GLU A 227 -10.20 29.80 -7.56
C GLU A 227 -10.30 30.37 -8.97
N ASP A 228 -9.75 31.56 -9.17
CA ASP A 228 -9.68 32.24 -10.46
C ASP A 228 -8.79 31.47 -11.46
N LEU A 229 -9.10 31.63 -12.74
CA LEU A 229 -8.33 31.02 -13.82
C LEU A 229 -7.06 31.84 -14.08
N PRO A 230 -5.92 31.24 -14.44
CA PRO A 230 -4.64 31.97 -14.51
C PRO A 230 -4.67 33.20 -15.45
N GLY A 231 -5.43 33.14 -16.55
CA GLY A 231 -5.56 34.23 -17.50
C GLY A 231 -6.39 35.43 -17.03
N THR A 232 -7.08 35.34 -15.88
CA THR A 232 -7.69 36.52 -15.23
C THR A 232 -6.68 37.27 -14.38
N SER A 233 -5.69 36.57 -13.80
CA SER A 233 -4.60 37.17 -13.02
C SER A 233 -3.45 37.65 -13.91
N TYR A 234 -3.18 36.92 -15.01
CA TYR A 234 -2.06 37.16 -15.90
C TYR A 234 -2.54 37.52 -17.30
N SER A 235 -2.43 38.81 -17.63
CA SER A 235 -2.72 39.33 -18.97
C SER A 235 -1.86 38.67 -20.05
N LEU A 236 -2.28 38.76 -21.32
CA LEU A 236 -1.53 38.18 -22.43
C LEU A 236 -0.09 38.72 -22.54
N ASN A 237 0.12 40.00 -22.20
CA ASN A 237 1.47 40.59 -22.13
C ASN A 237 2.31 39.91 -21.04
N GLN A 238 1.77 39.78 -19.83
CA GLN A 238 2.46 39.12 -18.72
C GLN A 238 2.77 37.65 -19.04
N GLN A 239 1.87 36.94 -19.73
CA GLN A 239 2.13 35.57 -20.19
C GLN A 239 3.36 35.50 -21.11
N CYS A 240 3.55 36.48 -22.00
CA CYS A 240 4.75 36.57 -22.82
C CYS A 240 6.00 36.89 -22.01
N GLU A 241 5.92 37.80 -21.04
CA GLU A 241 7.05 38.15 -20.18
C GLU A 241 7.49 37.01 -19.28
N LEU A 242 6.53 36.24 -18.75
CA LEU A 242 6.80 35.04 -17.95
C LEU A 242 7.48 33.94 -18.77
N ALA A 243 7.08 33.76 -20.03
CA ALA A 243 7.66 32.75 -20.91
C ALA A 243 9.03 33.18 -21.47
N PHE A 244 9.14 34.39 -21.99
CA PHE A 244 10.31 34.81 -22.80
C PHE A 244 11.13 35.95 -22.21
N GLY A 245 10.78 36.41 -21.01
CA GLY A 245 11.47 37.47 -20.29
C GLY A 245 10.85 38.86 -20.48
N VAL A 246 11.26 39.77 -19.59
CA VAL A 246 10.75 41.16 -19.50
C VAL A 246 10.80 41.87 -20.85
N GLY A 247 9.70 42.53 -21.23
CA GLY A 247 9.58 43.28 -22.48
C GLY A 247 9.14 42.44 -23.69
N SER A 248 8.96 41.12 -23.55
CA SER A 248 8.32 40.30 -24.58
C SER A 248 6.82 40.61 -24.67
N LYS A 249 6.31 40.81 -25.89
CA LYS A 249 4.91 41.21 -26.15
C LYS A 249 4.21 40.19 -27.05
N PRO A 250 2.87 40.11 -27.03
CA PRO A 250 2.11 39.25 -27.92
C PRO A 250 2.32 39.64 -29.39
N CYS A 251 2.46 38.65 -30.26
CA CYS A 251 2.57 38.87 -31.69
C CYS A 251 1.20 39.24 -32.32
N PRO A 252 1.18 40.18 -33.28
CA PRO A 252 -0.05 40.58 -33.96
C PRO A 252 -0.57 39.47 -34.90
N TYR A 253 -1.88 39.47 -35.16
CA TYR A 253 -2.57 38.61 -36.15
C TYR A 253 -2.47 37.10 -35.92
N MET A 254 -2.42 36.66 -34.65
CA MET A 254 -2.39 35.23 -34.28
C MET A 254 -3.76 34.71 -33.86
N GLN A 255 -3.98 33.40 -34.05
CA GLN A 255 -5.21 32.74 -33.60
C GLN A 255 -5.34 32.77 -32.07
N TYR A 256 -6.43 33.34 -31.58
CA TYR A 256 -6.72 33.42 -30.15
C TYR A 256 -6.82 32.03 -29.51
N CYS A 257 -6.35 31.94 -28.27
CA CYS A 257 -6.38 30.76 -27.40
C CYS A 257 -5.60 29.52 -27.89
N ALA A 258 -5.27 29.40 -29.17
CA ALA A 258 -4.64 28.19 -29.72
C ALA A 258 -3.15 28.06 -29.37
N LYS A 259 -2.37 29.14 -29.57
CA LYS A 259 -0.93 29.19 -29.27
C LYS A 259 -0.52 30.59 -28.83
N LEU A 260 0.30 30.66 -27.78
CA LEU A 260 0.94 31.89 -27.34
C LEU A 260 2.17 32.16 -28.22
N TRP A 261 2.11 33.26 -28.96
CA TRP A 261 3.20 33.77 -29.79
C TRP A 261 3.66 35.10 -29.24
N CYS A 262 4.95 35.22 -28.99
CA CYS A 262 5.53 36.38 -28.34
C CYS A 262 6.74 36.90 -29.12
N THR A 263 7.00 38.19 -29.01
CA THR A 263 8.14 38.84 -29.64
C THR A 263 9.43 38.44 -28.95
N GLY A 264 10.42 38.06 -29.73
CA GLY A 264 11.80 37.80 -29.30
C GLY A 264 12.81 38.49 -30.22
N LYS A 265 14.08 38.25 -29.95
CA LYS A 265 15.19 38.71 -30.81
C LYS A 265 15.95 37.49 -31.32
N ALA A 266 15.98 37.32 -32.64
CA ALA A 266 16.86 36.35 -33.29
C ALA A 266 17.81 37.09 -34.23
N ARG A 267 19.12 36.98 -33.99
CA ARG A 267 20.17 37.67 -34.78
C ARG A 267 19.93 39.18 -34.93
N GLY A 268 19.43 39.83 -33.89
CA GLY A 268 19.14 41.28 -33.88
C GLY A 268 17.81 41.69 -34.51
N GLN A 269 17.07 40.77 -35.15
CA GLN A 269 15.75 41.03 -35.72
C GLN A 269 14.63 40.63 -34.76
N ILE A 270 13.53 41.39 -34.77
CA ILE A 270 12.32 41.06 -34.02
C ILE A 270 11.64 39.88 -34.72
N VAL A 271 11.45 38.79 -33.99
CA VAL A 271 10.78 37.57 -34.49
C VAL A 271 9.66 37.17 -33.55
N CYS A 272 8.69 36.41 -34.07
CA CYS A 272 7.69 35.75 -33.26
C CYS A 272 8.16 34.34 -32.90
N GLN A 273 8.19 34.04 -31.61
CA GLN A 273 8.57 32.74 -31.05
C GLN A 273 7.44 32.18 -30.19
N THR A 274 7.41 30.87 -30.02
CA THR A 274 6.38 30.16 -29.25
C THR A 274 6.99 28.94 -28.57
N ARG A 275 6.42 28.58 -27.41
CA ARG A 275 6.67 27.30 -26.73
C ARG A 275 5.54 26.29 -26.94
N HIS A 276 4.69 26.53 -27.95
CA HIS A 276 3.57 25.67 -28.36
C HIS A 276 2.42 25.53 -27.34
N PHE A 277 2.44 26.26 -26.23
CA PHE A 277 1.34 26.30 -25.28
C PHE A 277 0.25 27.29 -25.69
N PRO A 278 -1.04 27.00 -25.40
CA PRO A 278 -2.15 27.93 -25.62
C PRO A 278 -2.06 29.12 -24.65
N TRP A 279 -2.92 30.11 -24.87
CA TRP A 279 -3.13 31.17 -23.88
C TRP A 279 -3.71 30.56 -22.61
N ALA A 280 -3.42 31.14 -21.45
CA ALA A 280 -3.94 30.64 -20.20
C ALA A 280 -5.47 30.68 -20.15
N ASP A 281 -6.08 29.67 -19.53
CA ASP A 281 -7.53 29.66 -19.29
C ASP A 281 -7.93 30.93 -18.53
N GLY A 282 -9.03 31.58 -18.91
CA GLY A 282 -9.48 32.87 -18.37
C GLY A 282 -9.01 34.10 -19.15
N THR A 283 -8.05 33.97 -20.07
CA THR A 283 -7.55 35.10 -20.88
C THR A 283 -8.66 35.64 -21.78
N ALA A 284 -8.89 36.95 -21.80
CA ALA A 284 -9.86 37.57 -22.70
C ALA A 284 -9.49 37.34 -24.18
N CYS A 285 -10.45 36.93 -24.99
CA CYS A 285 -10.27 36.64 -26.43
C CYS A 285 -11.33 37.30 -27.33
N GLY A 286 -12.14 38.20 -26.77
CA GLY A 286 -13.18 38.97 -27.45
C GLY A 286 -14.19 39.54 -26.46
N ASP A 287 -15.17 40.29 -26.95
CA ASP A 287 -16.20 40.92 -26.11
C ASP A 287 -17.00 39.88 -25.30
N GLY A 288 -16.76 39.84 -23.99
CA GLY A 288 -17.40 38.90 -23.07
C GLY A 288 -16.96 37.42 -23.21
N ARG A 289 -15.92 37.14 -24.02
CA ARG A 289 -15.40 35.79 -24.26
C ARG A 289 -14.01 35.60 -23.66
N PHE A 290 -13.71 34.37 -23.25
CA PHE A 290 -12.42 34.02 -22.65
C PHE A 290 -11.91 32.68 -23.16
N CYS A 291 -10.60 32.47 -23.04
CA CYS A 291 -9.96 31.21 -23.39
C CYS A 291 -10.29 30.14 -22.35
N LEU A 292 -10.72 28.98 -22.79
CA LEU A 292 -10.88 27.80 -21.96
C LEU A 292 -10.49 26.57 -22.77
N LYS A 293 -9.57 25.75 -22.25
CA LYS A 293 -9.07 24.54 -22.91
C LYS A 293 -8.53 24.80 -24.33
N GLY A 294 -7.95 25.98 -24.55
CA GLY A 294 -7.37 26.38 -25.84
C GLY A 294 -8.37 26.91 -26.88
N ALA A 295 -9.65 27.08 -26.52
CA ALA A 295 -10.68 27.67 -27.40
C ALA A 295 -11.25 28.95 -26.79
N CYS A 296 -11.69 29.89 -27.64
CA CYS A 296 -12.39 31.10 -27.21
C CYS A 296 -13.88 30.82 -27.03
N VAL A 297 -14.38 30.88 -25.79
CA VAL A 297 -15.74 30.43 -25.43
C VAL A 297 -16.51 31.48 -24.62
N GLU A 298 -17.83 31.31 -24.57
CA GLU A 298 -18.74 32.03 -23.68
C GLU A 298 -18.84 31.34 -22.30
N ARG A 299 -19.36 32.02 -21.28
CA ARG A 299 -19.39 31.52 -19.89
C ARG A 299 -20.36 30.35 -19.74
N HIS A 300 -19.88 29.21 -19.26
CA HIS A 300 -20.69 27.99 -19.04
C HIS A 300 -20.84 27.66 -17.54
N ASN A 301 -21.89 26.93 -17.19
CA ASN A 301 -22.19 26.49 -15.82
C ASN A 301 -21.25 25.35 -15.35
N VAL A 302 -20.95 25.31 -14.05
CA VAL A 302 -20.24 24.20 -13.39
C VAL A 302 -21.14 22.96 -13.34
N ILE A 303 -20.61 21.77 -13.69
CA ILE A 303 -21.37 20.50 -13.68
C ILE A 303 -20.67 19.52 -12.73
N GLN A 304 -21.32 19.19 -11.61
CA GLN A 304 -20.82 18.18 -10.66
C GLN A 304 -21.01 16.76 -11.22
N GLY A 305 -20.06 15.86 -10.96
CA GLY A 305 -20.15 14.48 -11.42
C GLY A 305 -21.12 13.63 -10.61
N GLY A 306 -21.83 12.74 -11.29
CA GLY A 306 -22.68 11.73 -10.65
C GLY A 306 -22.31 10.30 -11.11
N HIS A 307 -22.51 9.34 -10.21
CA HIS A 307 -22.25 7.93 -10.52
C HIS A 307 -23.23 7.46 -11.59
N GLY A 308 -22.69 6.83 -12.65
CA GLY A 308 -23.52 6.13 -13.62
C GLY A 308 -24.18 4.88 -13.04
N THR A 309 -24.93 4.18 -13.87
CA THR A 309 -25.46 2.86 -13.52
C THR A 309 -24.34 1.83 -13.38
N TRP A 310 -24.45 0.95 -12.39
CA TRP A 310 -23.50 -0.17 -12.23
C TRP A 310 -23.47 -1.06 -13.48
N GLY A 311 -22.28 -1.28 -14.04
CA GLY A 311 -22.03 -2.40 -14.94
C GLY A 311 -21.92 -3.73 -14.18
N TYR A 312 -21.37 -4.77 -14.80
CA TYR A 312 -21.18 -6.08 -14.17
C TYR A 312 -20.45 -6.03 -12.82
N SER A 313 -19.44 -5.15 -12.67
CA SER A 313 -18.66 -4.99 -11.43
C SER A 313 -18.03 -3.60 -11.24
N LEU A 314 -18.12 -2.71 -12.23
CA LEU A 314 -17.52 -1.37 -12.24
C LEU A 314 -18.63 -0.33 -12.36
N VAL A 315 -18.49 0.79 -11.67
CA VAL A 315 -19.27 2.01 -11.91
C VAL A 315 -18.34 3.17 -12.23
N GLU A 316 -18.63 3.87 -13.32
CA GLU A 316 -17.89 5.07 -13.75
C GLU A 316 -18.65 6.33 -13.32
N CYS A 317 -17.93 7.45 -13.19
CA CYS A 317 -18.51 8.76 -12.87
C CYS A 317 -18.95 9.45 -14.16
N SER A 318 -20.10 9.03 -14.69
CA SER A 318 -20.56 9.41 -16.03
C SER A 318 -21.99 9.96 -16.11
N ASP A 319 -22.72 10.05 -15.00
CA ASP A 319 -24.12 10.50 -14.99
C ASP A 319 -24.38 11.61 -13.94
N PRO A 320 -24.05 12.88 -14.24
CA PRO A 320 -23.34 13.34 -15.44
C PRO A 320 -21.82 13.23 -15.28
N VAL A 321 -21.07 13.31 -16.40
CA VAL A 321 -19.61 13.46 -16.37
C VAL A 321 -19.25 14.83 -15.75
N PRO A 322 -18.37 14.91 -14.74
CA PRO A 322 -17.98 16.19 -14.16
C PRO A 322 -17.32 17.12 -15.18
N ALA A 323 -17.74 18.38 -15.23
CA ALA A 323 -17.21 19.39 -16.13
C ALA A 323 -17.06 20.76 -15.44
N ASN A 324 -16.23 21.63 -16.03
CA ASN A 324 -16.07 23.03 -15.59
C ASN A 324 -15.72 23.18 -14.10
N GLY A 325 -14.86 22.29 -13.57
CA GLY A 325 -14.45 22.33 -12.16
C GLY A 325 -15.34 21.53 -11.20
N GLY A 326 -16.33 20.80 -11.71
CA GLY A 326 -17.11 19.86 -10.90
C GLY A 326 -16.27 18.77 -10.25
N SER A 327 -16.69 18.31 -9.07
CA SER A 327 -16.00 17.25 -8.35
C SER A 327 -16.23 15.88 -8.99
N TYR A 328 -15.19 15.04 -9.02
CA TYR A 328 -15.30 13.64 -9.41
C TYR A 328 -16.01 12.82 -8.32
N CYS A 329 -16.68 11.74 -8.71
CA CYS A 329 -17.48 10.93 -7.80
C CYS A 329 -16.64 10.23 -6.73
N GLU A 330 -17.19 10.20 -5.52
CA GLU A 330 -16.64 9.52 -4.34
C GLU A 330 -17.47 8.29 -3.98
N GLY A 331 -16.82 7.22 -3.55
CA GLY A 331 -17.47 5.96 -3.17
C GLY A 331 -16.97 4.74 -3.94
N ILE A 332 -17.54 3.56 -3.66
CA ILE A 332 -17.08 2.27 -4.20
C ILE A 332 -17.24 2.26 -5.72
N ARG A 333 -16.15 1.97 -6.44
CA ARG A 333 -16.12 1.92 -7.91
C ARG A 333 -16.10 0.52 -8.48
N VAL A 334 -15.50 -0.40 -7.74
CA VAL A 334 -15.39 -1.81 -8.12
C VAL A 334 -16.10 -2.64 -7.06
N LYS A 335 -16.77 -3.72 -7.45
CA LYS A 335 -17.29 -4.72 -6.50
C LYS A 335 -16.77 -6.08 -6.89
N TYR A 336 -16.05 -6.69 -5.97
CA TYR A 336 -15.60 -8.07 -6.10
C TYR A 336 -16.67 -9.03 -5.58
N ARG A 337 -16.88 -10.12 -6.31
CA ARG A 337 -17.74 -11.24 -5.90
C ARG A 337 -16.93 -12.53 -5.94
N SER A 338 -17.13 -13.38 -4.94
CA SER A 338 -16.54 -14.72 -4.97
C SER A 338 -17.24 -15.60 -6.01
N CYS A 339 -16.48 -16.45 -6.68
CA CYS A 339 -16.97 -17.50 -7.59
C CYS A 339 -16.27 -18.83 -7.28
N ASN A 340 -16.81 -19.94 -7.80
CA ASN A 340 -16.20 -21.29 -7.68
C ASN A 340 -15.77 -21.64 -6.26
N LEU A 341 -16.72 -21.60 -5.31
CA LEU A 341 -16.45 -21.74 -3.87
C LEU A 341 -16.19 -23.19 -3.42
N GLU A 342 -16.19 -24.14 -4.34
CA GLU A 342 -15.94 -25.54 -4.03
C GLU A 342 -14.49 -25.74 -3.54
N PRO A 343 -14.24 -26.49 -2.45
CA PRO A 343 -12.91 -26.64 -1.90
C PRO A 343 -11.93 -27.31 -2.87
N CYS A 344 -10.77 -26.68 -3.09
CA CYS A 344 -9.66 -27.28 -3.83
C CYS A 344 -8.83 -28.21 -2.93
N THR A 345 -8.20 -29.23 -3.53
CA THR A 345 -7.40 -30.24 -2.83
C THR A 345 -5.98 -29.79 -2.51
N ALA A 346 -5.38 -28.94 -3.35
CA ALA A 346 -4.05 -28.38 -3.17
C ALA A 346 -4.12 -26.92 -2.70
N SER A 347 -3.06 -26.49 -2.01
CA SER A 347 -2.94 -25.09 -1.62
C SER A 347 -2.32 -24.29 -2.77
N PHE A 348 -3.10 -23.38 -3.35
CA PHE A 348 -2.73 -22.68 -4.58
C PHE A 348 -1.53 -21.73 -4.45
N ARG A 349 -1.19 -21.31 -3.23
CA ARG A 349 0.01 -20.47 -3.02
C ARG A 349 1.29 -21.28 -3.15
N GLU A 350 1.25 -22.55 -2.75
CA GLU A 350 2.35 -23.52 -2.88
C GLU A 350 2.63 -23.74 -4.37
N GLU A 351 1.60 -23.98 -5.18
CA GLU A 351 1.72 -24.09 -6.64
C GLU A 351 2.36 -22.83 -7.26
N GLN A 352 1.93 -21.64 -6.83
CA GLN A 352 2.52 -20.39 -7.30
C GLN A 352 4.01 -20.25 -6.93
N CYS A 353 4.45 -20.72 -5.75
CA CYS A 353 5.88 -20.75 -5.41
C CYS A 353 6.63 -21.83 -6.22
N GLU A 354 6.03 -23.01 -6.40
CA GLU A 354 6.62 -24.13 -7.12
C GLU A 354 6.85 -23.84 -8.61
N ALA A 355 6.06 -22.94 -9.20
CA ALA A 355 6.27 -22.43 -10.55
C ALA A 355 7.65 -21.75 -10.75
N PHE A 356 8.32 -21.36 -9.65
CA PHE A 356 9.68 -20.81 -9.65
C PHE A 356 10.75 -21.81 -9.24
N ASN A 357 10.43 -23.10 -9.06
CA ASN A 357 11.43 -24.12 -8.77
C ASN A 357 12.50 -24.14 -9.88
N GLY A 358 13.78 -24.22 -9.48
CA GLY A 358 14.91 -24.12 -10.42
C GLY A 358 15.28 -22.69 -10.84
N TYR A 359 14.46 -21.69 -10.51
CA TYR A 359 14.83 -20.28 -10.70
C TYR A 359 15.74 -19.82 -9.54
N SER A 360 17.05 -19.78 -9.79
CA SER A 360 18.00 -19.13 -8.88
C SER A 360 18.13 -17.66 -9.28
N HIS A 361 17.63 -16.76 -8.44
CA HIS A 361 17.98 -15.34 -8.52
C HIS A 361 19.51 -15.29 -8.50
N SER A 362 20.17 -14.80 -9.57
CA SER A 362 21.61 -14.87 -9.90
C SER A 362 22.56 -14.57 -8.73
N THR A 363 22.60 -15.45 -7.74
CA THR A 363 23.27 -15.29 -6.46
C THR A 363 23.96 -16.60 -6.15
N ASN A 364 25.26 -16.53 -5.82
CA ASN A 364 26.10 -17.71 -5.52
C ASN A 364 25.68 -18.46 -4.22
N ARG A 365 24.49 -18.18 -3.67
CA ARG A 365 24.01 -18.71 -2.38
C ARG A 365 22.90 -19.74 -2.51
N LEU A 366 22.36 -19.97 -3.71
CA LEU A 366 21.29 -20.93 -3.99
C LEU A 366 21.76 -21.97 -4.99
N THR A 367 21.41 -23.23 -4.76
CA THR A 367 21.68 -24.32 -5.71
C THR A 367 20.69 -24.24 -6.88
N ALA A 368 21.08 -24.79 -8.04
CA ALA A 368 20.19 -24.89 -9.21
C ALA A 368 18.94 -25.77 -8.95
N SER A 369 18.94 -26.56 -7.88
CA SER A 369 17.85 -27.42 -7.43
C SER A 369 17.00 -26.81 -6.30
N VAL A 370 16.90 -25.47 -6.25
CA VAL A 370 16.10 -24.80 -5.21
C VAL A 370 14.62 -25.14 -5.35
N SER A 371 14.02 -25.60 -4.25
CA SER A 371 12.58 -25.79 -4.09
C SER A 371 12.02 -24.64 -3.25
N TRP A 372 11.03 -23.94 -3.77
CA TRP A 372 10.39 -22.81 -3.12
C TRP A 372 9.12 -23.23 -2.40
N VAL A 373 8.95 -22.76 -1.16
CA VAL A 373 7.72 -22.96 -0.38
C VAL A 373 7.21 -21.63 0.17
N PRO A 374 5.90 -21.43 0.35
CA PRO A 374 5.37 -20.18 0.85
C PRO A 374 5.92 -19.80 2.23
N LYS A 375 6.17 -18.50 2.40
CA LYS A 375 6.52 -17.91 3.70
C LYS A 375 5.32 -17.12 4.21
N TYR A 376 4.79 -17.53 5.36
CA TYR A 376 3.67 -16.86 6.04
C TYR A 376 4.11 -16.17 7.34
N SER A 377 4.97 -16.82 8.13
CA SER A 377 5.52 -16.30 9.39
C SER A 377 6.47 -15.12 9.17
N GLY A 378 6.35 -14.07 9.99
CA GLY A 378 7.16 -12.85 9.88
C GLY A 378 6.87 -12.00 8.64
N VAL A 379 5.74 -12.22 7.96
CA VAL A 379 5.27 -11.38 6.85
C VAL A 379 4.33 -10.30 7.39
N SER A 380 4.61 -9.05 7.03
CA SER A 380 3.78 -7.91 7.45
C SER A 380 2.33 -8.07 6.93
N PRO A 381 1.31 -7.58 7.64
CA PRO A 381 -0.08 -7.64 7.18
C PRO A 381 -0.30 -7.05 5.78
N ARG A 382 0.49 -6.03 5.39
CA ARG A 382 0.44 -5.37 4.07
C ARG A 382 1.03 -6.25 2.96
N ASP A 383 2.00 -7.10 3.28
CA ASP A 383 2.70 -7.93 2.30
C ASP A 383 2.10 -9.34 2.17
N LYS A 384 1.03 -9.67 2.89
CA LYS A 384 0.42 -11.02 2.91
C LYS A 384 -0.06 -11.52 1.55
N CYS A 385 -0.30 -10.60 0.60
CA CYS A 385 -0.75 -10.91 -0.74
C CYS A 385 0.32 -10.71 -1.81
N LYS A 386 1.59 -10.49 -1.40
CA LYS A 386 2.76 -10.71 -2.26
C LYS A 386 3.10 -12.20 -2.28
N LEU A 387 3.72 -12.67 -3.36
CA LEU A 387 4.21 -14.04 -3.44
C LEU A 387 5.60 -14.13 -2.78
N ILE A 388 5.60 -14.29 -1.45
CA ILE A 388 6.83 -14.44 -0.66
C ILE A 388 7.12 -15.93 -0.46
N CYS A 389 8.23 -16.40 -1.02
CA CYS A 389 8.63 -17.79 -0.96
C CYS A 389 10.00 -17.91 -0.28
N ARG A 390 10.18 -18.98 0.50
CA ARG A 390 11.47 -19.36 1.09
C ARG A 390 12.05 -20.57 0.39
N ALA A 391 13.37 -20.61 0.25
CA ALA A 391 14.06 -21.78 -0.26
C ALA A 391 14.01 -22.89 0.80
N ASN A 392 13.39 -24.02 0.45
CA ASN A 392 13.13 -25.13 1.34
C ASN A 392 14.44 -25.64 1.97
N GLY A 393 14.42 -25.91 3.29
CA GLY A 393 15.61 -26.31 4.04
C GLY A 393 16.60 -25.19 4.36
N THR A 394 16.36 -23.95 3.91
CA THR A 394 17.23 -22.79 4.20
C THR A 394 16.48 -21.68 4.92
N GLY A 395 17.22 -20.65 5.37
CA GLY A 395 16.64 -19.41 5.92
C GLY A 395 16.33 -18.33 4.88
N TYR A 396 16.72 -18.52 3.62
CA TYR A 396 16.59 -17.49 2.58
C TYR A 396 15.17 -17.39 2.04
N PHE A 397 14.69 -16.17 1.81
CA PHE A 397 13.39 -15.90 1.24
C PHE A 397 13.43 -14.70 0.29
N TYR A 398 12.53 -14.71 -0.70
CA TYR A 398 12.43 -13.69 -1.74
C TYR A 398 10.95 -13.38 -2.03
N VAL A 399 10.71 -12.20 -2.57
CA VAL A 399 9.42 -11.82 -3.16
C VAL A 399 9.49 -12.18 -4.64
N LEU A 400 8.85 -13.28 -5.04
CA LEU A 400 8.93 -13.81 -6.41
C LEU A 400 7.90 -13.16 -7.35
N ALA A 401 6.82 -12.61 -6.80
CA ALA A 401 5.85 -11.81 -7.56
C ALA A 401 5.24 -10.69 -6.68
N PRO A 402 4.88 -9.54 -7.27
CA PRO A 402 4.32 -8.40 -6.55
C PRO A 402 2.92 -8.67 -5.99
N LYS A 403 2.14 -9.56 -6.62
CA LYS A 403 0.85 -10.04 -6.11
C LYS A 403 0.66 -11.53 -6.41
N VAL A 404 0.02 -12.23 -5.48
CA VAL A 404 -0.55 -13.57 -5.74
C VAL A 404 -1.80 -13.43 -6.58
N VAL A 405 -2.20 -14.51 -7.25
CA VAL A 405 -3.44 -14.56 -8.04
C VAL A 405 -4.67 -14.33 -7.15
N ASP A 406 -5.62 -13.52 -7.64
CA ASP A 406 -6.86 -13.18 -6.91
C ASP A 406 -7.64 -14.45 -6.50
N GLY A 407 -8.12 -14.48 -5.26
CA GLY A 407 -8.75 -15.64 -4.62
C GLY A 407 -7.81 -16.49 -3.76
N THR A 408 -6.48 -16.34 -3.91
CA THR A 408 -5.51 -17.03 -3.05
C THR A 408 -5.72 -16.66 -1.58
N PRO A 409 -5.85 -17.63 -0.64
CA PRO A 409 -5.96 -17.32 0.79
C PRO A 409 -4.77 -16.49 1.29
N CYS A 410 -5.01 -15.48 2.12
CA CYS A 410 -3.93 -14.63 2.65
C CYS A 410 -3.00 -15.38 3.63
N SER A 411 -3.53 -16.41 4.29
CA SER A 411 -2.82 -17.28 5.23
C SER A 411 -3.56 -18.63 5.27
N PRO A 412 -2.90 -19.76 5.56
CA PRO A 412 -3.51 -21.09 5.50
C PRO A 412 -4.73 -21.28 6.42
N ASP A 413 -4.75 -20.54 7.52
CA ASP A 413 -5.73 -20.58 8.59
C ASP A 413 -6.77 -19.45 8.51
N SER A 414 -6.64 -18.53 7.55
CA SER A 414 -7.53 -17.38 7.39
C SER A 414 -8.65 -17.64 6.39
N THR A 415 -9.81 -17.01 6.59
CA THR A 415 -10.87 -16.92 5.58
C THR A 415 -10.66 -15.77 4.61
N SER A 416 -9.65 -14.93 4.84
CA SER A 416 -9.38 -13.77 3.99
C SER A 416 -8.65 -14.21 2.73
N VAL A 417 -8.99 -13.59 1.61
CA VAL A 417 -8.47 -13.88 0.28
C VAL A 417 -7.80 -12.65 -0.31
N CYS A 418 -6.77 -12.88 -1.12
CA CYS A 418 -6.08 -11.81 -1.83
C CYS A 418 -6.91 -11.37 -3.04
N VAL A 419 -7.09 -10.06 -3.20
CA VAL A 419 -7.75 -9.43 -4.35
C VAL A 419 -6.97 -8.16 -4.66
N GLN A 420 -6.45 -8.04 -5.89
CA GLN A 420 -5.58 -6.94 -6.32
C GLN A 420 -4.46 -6.64 -5.32
N GLY A 421 -3.76 -7.69 -4.87
CA GLY A 421 -2.63 -7.54 -3.93
C GLY A 421 -3.02 -7.12 -2.50
N LYS A 422 -4.32 -6.96 -2.19
CA LYS A 422 -4.82 -6.67 -0.84
C LYS A 422 -5.50 -7.88 -0.20
N CYS A 423 -5.30 -8.04 1.10
CA CYS A 423 -5.95 -9.11 1.85
C CYS A 423 -7.36 -8.70 2.29
N ILE A 424 -8.39 -9.18 1.57
CA ILE A 424 -9.80 -8.86 1.83
C ILE A 424 -10.45 -9.96 2.65
N LYS A 425 -11.19 -9.56 3.68
CA LYS A 425 -11.89 -10.48 4.57
C LYS A 425 -13.10 -11.12 3.88
N ALA A 426 -13.11 -12.45 3.78
CA ALA A 426 -14.31 -13.22 3.43
C ALA A 426 -14.93 -13.88 4.67
N GLY A 427 -16.21 -14.22 4.58
CA GLY A 427 -16.87 -15.06 5.58
C GLY A 427 -16.32 -16.48 5.58
N CYS A 428 -16.66 -17.26 6.62
CA CYS A 428 -16.28 -18.68 6.69
C CYS A 428 -16.89 -19.55 5.57
N ASP A 429 -17.86 -19.00 4.84
CA ASP A 429 -18.51 -19.57 3.65
C ASP A 429 -17.79 -19.20 2.34
N GLY A 430 -16.59 -18.60 2.42
CA GLY A 430 -15.78 -18.21 1.26
C GLY A 430 -16.28 -16.95 0.52
N LYS A 431 -17.40 -16.37 0.96
CA LYS A 431 -18.03 -15.22 0.29
C LYS A 431 -17.45 -13.89 0.78
N LEU A 432 -16.96 -13.08 -0.15
CA LEU A 432 -16.57 -11.70 0.11
C LEU A 432 -17.77 -10.90 0.65
N GLY A 433 -17.54 -10.10 1.69
CA GLY A 433 -18.58 -9.30 2.34
C GLY A 433 -19.54 -10.08 3.26
N SER A 434 -19.49 -11.42 3.26
CA SER A 434 -20.27 -12.26 4.18
C SER A 434 -19.86 -12.01 5.63
N LYS A 435 -20.87 -11.88 6.51
CA LYS A 435 -20.66 -11.68 7.96
C LYS A 435 -20.55 -13.01 8.71
N LYS A 436 -20.71 -14.16 8.04
CA LYS A 436 -20.61 -15.48 8.68
C LYS A 436 -19.20 -15.73 9.21
N LYS A 437 -19.11 -16.25 10.43
CA LYS A 437 -17.86 -16.60 11.10
C LYS A 437 -17.92 -18.04 11.57
N PHE A 438 -16.76 -18.65 11.72
CA PHE A 438 -16.65 -19.88 12.47
C PHE A 438 -17.03 -19.65 13.92
N ASP A 439 -17.79 -20.59 14.49
CA ASP A 439 -18.04 -20.65 15.91
C ASP A 439 -16.83 -21.27 16.65
N LYS A 440 -16.93 -21.44 17.97
CA LYS A 440 -15.86 -22.04 18.79
C LYS A 440 -15.57 -23.50 18.43
N CYS A 441 -16.49 -24.16 17.72
CA CYS A 441 -16.39 -25.53 17.26
C CYS A 441 -15.81 -25.62 15.84
N SER A 442 -15.42 -24.48 15.25
CA SER A 442 -14.99 -24.37 13.86
C SER A 442 -16.06 -24.75 12.84
N VAL A 443 -17.34 -24.58 13.20
CA VAL A 443 -18.49 -24.72 12.29
C VAL A 443 -18.87 -23.34 11.76
N CYS A 444 -18.97 -23.23 10.42
CA CYS A 444 -19.30 -21.95 9.80
C CYS A 444 -20.76 -21.57 10.07
N GLY A 445 -20.99 -20.44 10.75
CA GLY A 445 -22.32 -20.02 11.18
C GLY A 445 -22.91 -20.90 12.28
N GLY A 446 -22.07 -21.64 13.01
CA GLY A 446 -22.51 -22.51 14.10
C GLY A 446 -22.97 -21.75 15.36
N ASP A 447 -23.63 -22.47 16.26
CA ASP A 447 -24.23 -21.94 17.49
C ASP A 447 -23.41 -22.25 18.76
N ASN A 448 -22.18 -22.76 18.62
CA ASN A 448 -21.28 -23.23 19.68
C ASN A 448 -21.75 -24.46 20.47
N LYS A 449 -22.75 -25.23 19.99
CA LYS A 449 -23.28 -26.39 20.73
C LYS A 449 -22.72 -27.74 20.31
N SER A 450 -22.02 -27.85 19.19
CA SER A 450 -21.51 -29.13 18.65
C SER A 450 -20.24 -29.65 19.32
N CYS A 451 -19.58 -28.82 20.14
CA CYS A 451 -18.32 -29.15 20.80
C CYS A 451 -18.33 -28.83 22.30
N LYS A 452 -17.32 -29.31 23.02
CA LYS A 452 -17.07 -29.04 24.44
C LYS A 452 -15.67 -28.45 24.62
N LYS A 453 -15.56 -27.42 25.46
CA LYS A 453 -14.27 -26.82 25.83
C LYS A 453 -13.50 -27.75 26.78
N VAL A 454 -12.24 -27.98 26.48
CA VAL A 454 -11.24 -28.56 27.38
C VAL A 454 -10.23 -27.47 27.72
N SER A 455 -9.87 -27.34 28.99
CA SER A 455 -8.88 -26.36 29.43
C SER A 455 -8.19 -26.79 30.70
N GLY A 456 -6.96 -26.32 30.90
CA GLY A 456 -6.19 -26.60 32.10
C GLY A 456 -5.05 -25.61 32.32
N LEU A 457 -4.35 -25.82 33.43
CA LEU A 457 -3.20 -25.04 33.86
C LEU A 457 -2.12 -25.99 34.38
N PHE A 458 -0.89 -25.81 33.91
CA PHE A 458 0.29 -26.52 34.40
C PHE A 458 1.25 -25.54 35.07
N THR A 459 1.70 -25.88 36.29
CA THR A 459 2.54 -25.00 37.13
C THR A 459 3.69 -25.68 37.88
N LYS A 460 3.86 -26.98 37.74
CA LYS A 460 4.82 -27.74 38.55
C LYS A 460 5.97 -28.20 37.67
N PRO A 461 7.14 -27.55 37.71
CA PRO A 461 8.24 -27.93 36.84
C PRO A 461 9.00 -29.14 37.40
N MET A 462 9.40 -30.04 36.51
CA MET A 462 10.50 -30.99 36.70
C MET A 462 11.58 -30.67 35.68
N HIS A 463 12.84 -30.98 35.99
CA HIS A 463 13.94 -30.60 35.11
C HIS A 463 13.81 -31.34 33.75
N GLY A 464 13.90 -30.61 32.65
CA GLY A 464 13.72 -31.14 31.30
C GLY A 464 12.30 -30.99 30.76
N TYR A 465 11.86 -31.93 29.92
CA TYR A 465 10.55 -31.88 29.26
C TYR A 465 9.46 -32.42 30.17
N ASN A 466 8.47 -31.58 30.44
CA ASN A 466 7.33 -31.90 31.28
C ASN A 466 6.08 -32.10 30.43
N PHE A 467 5.43 -33.25 30.57
CA PHE A 467 4.15 -33.51 29.95
C PHE A 467 3.07 -32.54 30.47
N VAL A 468 2.35 -31.88 29.56
CA VAL A 468 1.24 -30.97 29.89
C VAL A 468 -0.11 -31.59 29.53
N VAL A 469 -0.32 -31.95 28.25
CA VAL A 469 -1.58 -32.54 27.76
C VAL A 469 -1.40 -33.17 26.36
N VAL A 470 -2.19 -34.19 26.04
CA VAL A 470 -2.40 -34.65 24.66
C VAL A 470 -3.62 -33.94 24.07
N ILE A 471 -3.43 -33.26 22.95
CA ILE A 471 -4.47 -32.61 22.16
C ILE A 471 -4.89 -33.61 21.08
N PRO A 472 -6.10 -34.17 21.12
CA PRO A 472 -6.50 -35.24 20.21
C PRO A 472 -6.87 -34.70 18.82
N ALA A 473 -6.86 -35.60 17.83
CA ALA A 473 -7.46 -35.32 16.52
C ALA A 473 -8.93 -34.87 16.68
N GLY A 474 -9.35 -33.91 15.85
CA GLY A 474 -10.62 -33.22 15.93
C GLY A 474 -10.62 -31.98 16.82
N ALA A 475 -9.56 -31.74 17.61
CA ALA A 475 -9.47 -30.54 18.44
C ALA A 475 -9.33 -29.27 17.59
N SER A 476 -10.18 -28.28 17.88
CA SER A 476 -10.21 -27.01 17.20
C SER A 476 -10.04 -25.83 18.16
N ASN A 477 -9.74 -24.65 17.61
CA ASN A 477 -9.58 -23.40 18.36
C ASN A 477 -8.65 -23.58 19.58
N ILE A 478 -7.46 -24.14 19.30
CA ILE A 478 -6.39 -24.41 20.25
C ILE A 478 -5.73 -23.07 20.62
N ASP A 479 -5.67 -22.76 21.91
CA ASP A 479 -4.97 -21.60 22.48
C ASP A 479 -4.14 -22.06 23.67
N ILE A 480 -2.82 -22.03 23.52
CA ILE A 480 -1.84 -22.40 24.54
C ILE A 480 -0.97 -21.19 24.80
N ARG A 481 -0.80 -20.84 26.06
CA ARG A 481 0.02 -19.71 26.49
C ARG A 481 0.84 -20.08 27.71
N GLN A 482 2.16 -20.02 27.56
CA GLN A 482 3.08 -19.93 28.67
C GLN A 482 3.22 -18.44 29.01
N ARG A 483 3.14 -18.11 30.30
CA ARG A 483 3.44 -16.77 30.78
C ARG A 483 4.65 -16.85 31.68
N GLY A 484 5.64 -16.03 31.38
CA GLY A 484 6.85 -15.94 32.16
C GLY A 484 6.57 -15.69 33.64
N TYR A 485 7.33 -16.36 34.49
CA TYR A 485 7.26 -16.15 35.94
C TYR A 485 7.44 -14.67 36.28
N LYS A 486 6.44 -14.06 36.93
CA LYS A 486 6.38 -12.62 37.25
C LYS A 486 6.64 -11.70 36.05
N GLY A 487 6.34 -12.13 34.83
CA GLY A 487 6.52 -11.34 33.61
C GLY A 487 7.95 -11.35 33.04
N LEU A 488 8.82 -12.25 33.52
CA LEU A 488 10.15 -12.44 32.95
C LEU A 488 10.06 -12.96 31.51
N VAL A 489 10.92 -12.43 30.62
CA VAL A 489 11.05 -12.94 29.25
C VAL A 489 11.83 -14.27 29.22
N SER A 490 12.87 -14.39 30.05
CA SER A 490 13.68 -15.61 30.21
C SER A 490 13.38 -16.20 31.58
N ASP A 491 12.24 -16.87 31.72
CA ASP A 491 11.89 -17.61 32.94
C ASP A 491 12.33 -19.09 32.88
N ASP A 492 13.10 -19.45 31.85
CA ASP A 492 13.64 -20.78 31.58
C ASP A 492 12.55 -21.87 31.37
N ASN A 493 11.35 -21.46 30.97
CA ASN A 493 10.24 -22.35 30.63
C ASN A 493 9.79 -22.12 29.19
N TYR A 494 9.86 -23.16 28.36
CA TYR A 494 9.59 -23.04 26.91
C TYR A 494 8.61 -24.11 26.42
N LEU A 495 7.61 -23.74 25.63
CA LEU A 495 6.64 -24.68 25.05
C LEU A 495 7.33 -25.62 24.07
N ALA A 496 7.00 -26.91 24.11
CA ALA A 496 7.45 -27.90 23.15
C ALA A 496 6.27 -28.73 22.63
N LEU A 497 6.36 -29.20 21.39
CA LEU A 497 5.25 -29.92 20.74
C LEU A 497 5.77 -31.13 19.97
N LYS A 498 5.14 -32.28 20.19
CA LYS A 498 5.41 -33.54 19.46
C LYS A 498 4.20 -33.97 18.64
N ASN A 499 4.46 -34.65 17.52
CA ASN A 499 3.45 -35.37 16.76
C ASN A 499 3.17 -36.76 17.35
N ALA A 500 2.25 -37.50 16.71
CA ALA A 500 1.85 -38.85 17.13
C ALA A 500 3.00 -39.88 17.14
N GLN A 501 4.05 -39.66 16.35
CA GLN A 501 5.24 -40.52 16.28
C GLN A 501 6.32 -40.13 17.29
N GLY A 502 6.08 -39.13 18.14
CA GLY A 502 7.04 -38.64 19.13
C GLY A 502 8.11 -37.68 18.58
N LYS A 503 8.06 -37.33 17.29
CA LYS A 503 8.96 -36.34 16.68
C LYS A 503 8.58 -34.93 17.13
N TYR A 504 9.57 -34.16 17.59
CA TYR A 504 9.36 -32.75 17.94
C TYR A 504 9.08 -31.92 16.67
N LEU A 505 7.95 -31.21 16.70
CA LEU A 505 7.57 -30.19 15.74
C LEU A 505 8.03 -28.79 16.19
N LEU A 506 8.11 -28.58 17.52
CA LEU A 506 8.52 -27.33 18.15
C LEU A 506 9.43 -27.61 19.36
N ASN A 507 10.51 -26.84 19.47
CA ASN A 507 11.43 -26.77 20.61
C ASN A 507 11.83 -28.15 21.17
N GLY A 508 12.48 -28.98 20.35
CA GLY A 508 13.04 -30.28 20.74
C GLY A 508 14.57 -30.24 20.89
N HIS A 509 15.16 -31.30 21.43
CA HIS A 509 16.62 -31.44 21.60
C HIS A 509 17.29 -30.28 22.37
N PHE A 510 16.53 -29.62 23.25
CA PHE A 510 16.95 -28.45 24.04
C PHE A 510 17.26 -27.21 23.19
N ILE A 511 16.78 -27.18 21.94
CA ILE A 511 16.92 -26.04 21.04
C ILE A 511 15.59 -25.29 21.00
N VAL A 512 15.60 -24.01 21.39
CA VAL A 512 14.41 -23.16 21.45
C VAL A 512 14.38 -22.15 20.31
N SER A 513 13.19 -21.88 19.77
CA SER A 513 13.00 -20.91 18.70
C SER A 513 12.55 -19.55 19.25
N ALA A 514 13.39 -18.53 19.04
CA ALA A 514 13.10 -17.15 19.46
C ALA A 514 12.13 -16.42 18.53
N VAL A 515 11.90 -16.93 17.33
CA VAL A 515 11.12 -16.27 16.26
C VAL A 515 9.78 -16.94 16.04
N GLU A 516 8.85 -16.21 15.42
CA GLU A 516 7.56 -16.73 15.00
C GLU A 516 7.73 -17.89 14.01
N ARG A 517 6.95 -18.96 14.18
CA ARG A 517 6.95 -20.12 13.29
C ARG A 517 5.54 -20.63 13.03
N ASP A 518 5.28 -20.97 11.77
CA ASP A 518 4.10 -21.75 11.38
C ASP A 518 4.47 -23.24 11.33
N LEU A 519 3.75 -24.04 12.10
CA LEU A 519 3.90 -25.49 12.20
C LEU A 519 2.78 -26.15 11.40
N MET A 520 3.13 -26.72 10.25
CA MET A 520 2.19 -27.46 9.41
C MET A 520 1.88 -28.81 10.07
N VAL A 521 0.61 -29.06 10.35
CA VAL A 521 0.10 -30.35 10.87
C VAL A 521 -1.04 -30.83 9.99
N LYS A 522 -1.42 -32.10 10.09
CA LYS A 522 -2.54 -32.62 9.29
C LYS A 522 -3.83 -31.84 9.59
N GLY A 523 -4.41 -31.23 8.55
CA GLY A 523 -5.66 -30.48 8.60
C GLY A 523 -5.61 -29.07 9.23
N SER A 524 -4.46 -28.61 9.73
CA SER A 524 -4.36 -27.30 10.38
C SER A 524 -2.93 -26.73 10.37
N VAL A 525 -2.79 -25.49 10.81
CA VAL A 525 -1.49 -24.83 11.01
C VAL A 525 -1.48 -24.25 12.41
N LEU A 526 -0.45 -24.58 13.19
CA LEU A 526 -0.23 -23.97 14.51
C LEU A 526 0.76 -22.82 14.38
N ARG A 527 0.36 -21.63 14.82
CA ARG A 527 1.21 -20.44 14.83
C ARG A 527 1.83 -20.28 16.21
N TYR A 528 3.16 -20.29 16.24
CA TYR A 528 3.99 -20.15 17.42
C TYR A 528 4.62 -18.76 17.47
N SER A 529 4.54 -18.06 18.59
CA SER A 529 4.99 -16.65 18.69
C SER A 529 6.49 -16.44 18.88
N GLY A 530 7.25 -17.47 19.25
CA GLY A 530 8.65 -17.30 19.67
C GLY A 530 8.82 -16.99 21.15
N THR A 531 10.04 -17.20 21.66
CA THR A 531 10.43 -16.92 23.05
C THR A 531 10.84 -15.45 23.31
N GLY A 532 10.77 -14.57 22.30
CA GLY A 532 11.22 -13.19 22.41
C GLY A 532 10.36 -12.26 23.28
N THR A 533 9.26 -12.77 23.87
CA THR A 533 8.38 -11.98 24.74
C THR A 533 8.04 -12.77 26.00
N ALA A 534 7.58 -12.10 27.05
CA ALA A 534 7.17 -12.74 28.31
C ALA A 534 5.93 -13.65 28.20
N VAL A 535 5.30 -13.73 27.03
CA VAL A 535 4.17 -14.63 26.76
C VAL A 535 4.45 -15.41 25.49
N GLU A 536 4.86 -16.65 25.66
CA GLU A 536 4.98 -17.60 24.57
C GLU A 536 3.60 -18.21 24.28
N SER A 537 3.22 -18.26 23.00
CA SER A 537 1.90 -18.72 22.58
C SER A 537 1.95 -19.65 21.38
N LEU A 538 1.00 -20.59 21.35
CA LEU A 538 0.80 -21.55 20.28
C LEU A 538 -0.71 -21.67 20.00
N GLN A 539 -1.12 -21.31 18.78
CA GLN A 539 -2.53 -21.17 18.41
C GLN A 539 -2.90 -21.88 17.11
N ALA A 540 -4.08 -22.47 17.03
CA ALA A 540 -4.65 -23.07 15.81
C ALA A 540 -6.17 -22.91 15.78
N PHE A 541 -6.71 -22.46 14.64
CA PHE A 541 -8.16 -22.25 14.49
C PHE A 541 -8.88 -23.48 13.91
N LYS A 542 -8.34 -24.08 12.86
CA LYS A 542 -8.93 -25.26 12.19
C LYS A 542 -8.71 -26.54 13.02
N PRO A 543 -9.63 -27.52 12.94
CA PRO A 543 -9.45 -28.81 13.60
C PRO A 543 -8.19 -29.53 13.14
N ILE A 544 -7.39 -30.05 14.08
CA ILE A 544 -6.25 -30.91 13.75
C ILE A 544 -6.73 -32.33 13.39
N GLN A 545 -6.07 -33.02 12.47
CA GLN A 545 -6.42 -34.39 12.04
C GLN A 545 -5.47 -35.46 12.60
N GLU A 546 -4.54 -35.06 13.47
CA GLU A 546 -3.63 -35.95 14.18
C GLU A 546 -3.48 -35.51 15.64
N PRO A 547 -3.20 -36.42 16.59
CA PRO A 547 -2.96 -36.04 17.97
C PRO A 547 -1.58 -35.37 18.14
N LEU A 548 -1.53 -34.38 19.03
CA LEU A 548 -0.32 -33.62 19.36
C LEU A 548 -0.06 -33.69 20.87
N THR A 549 1.18 -33.86 21.27
CA THR A 549 1.57 -33.86 22.68
C THR A 549 2.23 -32.53 23.02
N LEU A 550 1.62 -31.80 23.95
CA LEU A 550 2.15 -30.55 24.49
C LEU A 550 3.04 -30.83 25.70
N GLU A 551 4.24 -30.27 25.67
CA GLU A 551 5.20 -30.29 26.75
C GLU A 551 5.67 -28.88 27.10
N VAL A 552 6.27 -28.73 28.28
CA VAL A 552 7.04 -27.54 28.65
C VAL A 552 8.43 -27.97 29.07
N LEU A 553 9.43 -27.42 28.39
CA LEU A 553 10.84 -27.56 28.75
C LEU A 553 11.13 -26.58 29.89
N SER A 554 11.38 -27.11 31.09
CA SER A 554 11.80 -26.33 32.26
C SER A 554 13.28 -26.61 32.52
N VAL A 555 14.10 -25.56 32.46
CA VAL A 555 15.55 -25.63 32.66
C VAL A 555 16.01 -24.56 33.65
N GLY A 556 17.31 -24.52 33.93
CA GLY A 556 17.93 -23.42 34.68
C GLY A 556 17.35 -23.25 36.09
N LYS A 557 16.77 -22.08 36.36
CA LYS A 557 16.32 -21.70 37.72
C LYS A 557 15.07 -22.42 38.21
N MET A 558 14.50 -23.32 37.40
CA MET A 558 13.31 -24.11 37.77
C MET A 558 12.14 -23.23 38.24
N THR A 559 11.98 -22.05 37.62
CA THR A 559 10.88 -21.15 38.00
C THR A 559 9.54 -21.80 37.65
N PRO A 560 8.47 -21.61 38.46
CA PRO A 560 7.18 -22.24 38.18
C PRO A 560 6.60 -21.80 36.83
N PRO A 561 6.39 -22.71 35.87
CA PRO A 561 5.77 -22.36 34.60
C PRO A 561 4.31 -21.95 34.83
N ARG A 562 3.73 -21.24 33.86
CA ARG A 562 2.30 -20.90 33.89
C ARG A 562 1.69 -21.17 32.54
N VAL A 563 1.62 -22.45 32.18
CA VAL A 563 1.09 -22.91 30.89
C VAL A 563 -0.42 -23.08 30.99
N ARG A 564 -1.17 -22.14 30.41
CA ARG A 564 -2.62 -22.25 30.24
C ARG A 564 -2.91 -22.80 28.86
N TYR A 565 -3.75 -23.82 28.78
CA TYR A 565 -4.20 -24.36 27.51
C TYR A 565 -5.72 -24.42 27.45
N SER A 566 -6.27 -24.23 26.25
CA SER A 566 -7.66 -24.58 25.95
C SER A 566 -7.84 -24.97 24.49
N PHE A 567 -8.80 -25.85 24.23
CA PHE A 567 -9.21 -26.29 22.91
C PHE A 567 -10.65 -26.82 22.97
N TYR A 568 -11.29 -27.02 21.81
CA TYR A 568 -12.65 -27.52 21.71
C TYR A 568 -12.68 -28.89 21.03
N LEU A 569 -13.44 -29.82 21.60
CA LEU A 569 -13.61 -31.18 21.06
C LEU A 569 -15.04 -31.40 20.60
N PRO A 570 -15.27 -32.02 19.42
CA PRO A 570 -16.60 -32.48 19.02
C PRO A 570 -17.22 -33.37 20.10
N LYS A 571 -18.55 -33.25 20.31
CA LYS A 571 -19.24 -34.00 21.38
C LYS A 571 -19.06 -35.53 21.27
N GLU A 572 -19.12 -36.07 20.04
CA GLU A 572 -18.93 -37.50 19.76
C GLU A 572 -17.53 -37.99 20.14
N THR A 573 -16.49 -37.22 19.82
CA THR A 573 -15.09 -37.55 20.16
C THR A 573 -14.76 -37.33 21.63
N SER A 574 -15.56 -36.53 22.36
CA SER A 574 -15.27 -36.23 23.77
C SER A 574 -15.38 -37.46 24.66
N GLN A 575 -16.32 -38.38 24.41
CA GLN A 575 -16.49 -39.60 25.21
C GLN A 575 -15.28 -40.53 25.11
N SER A 576 -14.78 -40.78 23.89
CA SER A 576 -13.60 -41.63 23.67
C SER A 576 -12.30 -40.97 24.17
N PHE A 577 -12.21 -39.65 24.12
CA PHE A 577 -11.08 -38.90 24.69
C PHE A 577 -11.00 -39.05 26.21
N TRP A 578 -12.10 -38.89 26.95
CA TRP A 578 -12.08 -39.05 28.41
C TRP A 578 -11.67 -40.47 28.81
N VAL A 579 -12.13 -41.49 28.09
CA VAL A 579 -11.72 -42.88 28.30
C VAL A 579 -10.20 -43.06 28.10
N LYS A 580 -9.65 -42.61 26.96
CA LYS A 580 -8.20 -42.72 26.68
C LYS A 580 -7.33 -41.89 27.63
N LEU A 581 -7.78 -40.69 28.00
CA LEU A 581 -7.09 -39.85 28.97
C LEU A 581 -7.02 -40.56 30.32
N CYS A 582 -8.14 -41.12 30.81
CA CYS A 582 -8.17 -41.86 32.06
C CYS A 582 -7.26 -43.09 32.04
N SER A 583 -7.21 -43.85 30.94
CA SER A 583 -6.29 -44.98 30.78
C SER A 583 -4.81 -44.58 30.83
N TYR A 584 -4.44 -43.47 30.18
CA TYR A 584 -3.06 -42.95 30.21
C TYR A 584 -2.66 -42.44 31.61
N TRP A 585 -3.60 -41.77 32.30
CA TRP A 585 -3.40 -41.35 33.69
C TRP A 585 -3.24 -42.54 34.65
N ASP A 586 -3.97 -43.64 34.46
CA ASP A 586 -3.81 -44.84 35.28
C ASP A 586 -2.48 -45.56 35.00
N GLN A 587 -1.96 -45.53 33.77
CA GLN A 587 -0.61 -46.02 33.46
C GLN A 587 0.50 -45.18 34.13
N GLN A 588 0.37 -43.85 34.21
CA GLN A 588 1.37 -43.01 34.87
C GLN A 588 1.32 -43.07 36.41
N LYS A 589 0.16 -43.37 37.03
CA LYS A 589 0.09 -43.61 38.49
C LYS A 589 0.97 -44.77 38.94
N GLY A 590 1.15 -45.79 38.09
CA GLY A 590 2.01 -46.95 38.38
C GLY A 590 3.50 -46.63 38.43
N ILE A 591 3.93 -45.48 37.89
CA ILE A 591 5.36 -45.13 37.76
C ILE A 591 5.82 -44.10 38.81
N LEU A 592 4.91 -43.34 39.43
CA LEU A 592 5.28 -42.18 40.27
C LEU A 592 4.77 -42.17 41.71
N GLY A 593 3.94 -43.10 42.18
CA GLY A 593 3.68 -43.23 43.63
C GLY A 593 3.24 -41.96 44.39
N VAL A 594 2.52 -41.02 43.76
CA VAL A 594 2.05 -39.79 44.44
C VAL A 594 0.52 -39.67 44.43
N ARG A 595 -0.08 -39.54 45.63
CA ARG A 595 -1.48 -39.11 45.82
C ARG A 595 -1.61 -37.62 45.43
N HIS A 596 -2.13 -37.33 44.24
CA HIS A 596 -2.57 -35.98 43.87
C HIS A 596 -4.05 -35.94 43.48
N ARG A 597 -4.85 -35.14 44.21
CA ARG A 597 -6.23 -34.79 43.85
C ARG A 597 -6.22 -33.75 42.71
N PHE A 598 -6.12 -34.21 41.46
CA PHE A 598 -6.38 -33.36 40.29
C PHE A 598 -7.83 -33.53 39.79
N TRP A 599 -8.35 -32.51 39.11
CA TRP A 599 -9.70 -32.43 38.53
C TRP A 599 -10.03 -33.61 37.59
N VAL A 600 -9.01 -34.19 36.94
CA VAL A 600 -9.11 -35.39 36.08
C VAL A 600 -9.58 -36.62 36.86
N GLY A 601 -9.14 -36.79 38.11
CA GLY A 601 -9.53 -37.93 38.96
C GLY A 601 -11.02 -37.95 39.32
N ARG A 602 -11.69 -36.78 39.42
CA ARG A 602 -13.15 -36.73 39.65
C ARG A 602 -13.96 -37.10 38.40
N ARG A 603 -13.48 -36.79 37.19
CA ARG A 603 -14.16 -37.18 35.94
C ARG A 603 -13.95 -38.65 35.57
N CYS A 604 -12.77 -39.22 35.85
CA CYS A 604 -12.53 -40.64 35.61
C CYS A 604 -13.37 -41.56 36.52
N HIS A 605 -13.78 -41.08 37.69
CA HIS A 605 -14.72 -41.82 38.56
C HIS A 605 -16.18 -41.76 38.09
N LEU A 606 -16.54 -40.81 37.23
CA LEU A 606 -17.91 -40.59 36.72
C LEU A 606 -18.14 -41.22 35.33
N SER A 607 -17.10 -41.77 34.68
CA SER A 607 -17.19 -42.40 33.36
C SER A 607 -16.93 -43.91 33.35
N LYS A 608 -16.88 -44.53 34.54
CA LYS A 608 -16.92 -45.98 34.69
C LYS A 608 -18.34 -46.44 34.89
#